data_AF-A0A2E6PZT5-F1
#
_entry.id   AF-A0A2E6PZT5-F1
#
_cell.length_a   1.000
_cell.length_b   1.000
_cell.length_c   1.000
_cell.angle_alpha   90.00
_cell.angle_beta   90.00
_cell.angle_gamma   90.00
#
_symmetry.space_group_name_H-M   'P 1'
#
loop_
_entity.id
_entity.type
_entity.pdbx_description
1 polymer ?
#
loop_
_entity_poly.entity_id
_entity_poly.type
_entity_poly.pdbx_seq_one_letter_code
_entity_poly.pdbx_strand_id
1 'polypeptide(L)'
;MDTTGWVKPKENSIDALSYGIENSDGVEMDLRLSLDGEVIIHHDARTQDGSYPETTNYDDMKEHVDLFSDLLSKDDFVTKWVNEARFVCLELKAPHPSSGAGGGWLRGKEMYNHMSELFQSVRDMIKQIEVPSNSTVFYSFDPYITPVANRFSENYRHARLMPKLRQWGGWTTQRAAALPSFISTSVPRLLDKQRKLGAPMLPLALDYLHGWTRFLPIGATMGLQGKSLQKFNHIRRGHPVYVWPSPIEIEPRLLKAGLSCISDTMQKGLVYSDGSERCLRPGTMPFVENERQPWHEISDSERAKIVLTSKKKWGWSSGKDELLGLTSSGTMPWEMPRLIGHRGAGKDPETL
;
A
#
# COMPACT_ATOMS: atom_id res chain seq x y z
N MET A 1 -15.92 24.02 12.61
CA MET A 1 -15.95 22.64 13.11
C MET A 1 -14.62 22.39 13.78
N ASP A 2 -14.68 21.89 15.00
CA ASP A 2 -13.59 21.83 15.97
C ASP A 2 -12.37 21.07 15.42
N THR A 3 -11.31 21.78 15.02
CA THR A 3 -10.02 21.19 14.62
C THR A 3 -9.08 20.99 15.82
N THR A 4 -9.54 21.29 17.03
CA THR A 4 -8.76 21.17 18.26
C THR A 4 -9.16 19.93 19.04
N GLY A 5 -8.61 18.77 18.65
CA GLY A 5 -8.83 17.54 19.43
C GLY A 5 -8.39 16.22 18.78
N TRP A 6 -8.02 16.19 17.50
CA TRP A 6 -7.52 14.96 16.90
C TRP A 6 -6.10 14.67 17.38
N VAL A 7 -5.96 13.62 18.19
CA VAL A 7 -4.67 13.02 18.54
C VAL A 7 -4.41 11.88 17.57
N LYS A 8 -3.32 11.97 16.81
CA LYS A 8 -2.92 10.92 15.87
C LYS A 8 -2.62 9.63 16.66
N PRO A 9 -3.27 8.49 16.35
CA PRO A 9 -2.89 7.21 16.97
C PRO A 9 -1.49 6.77 16.52
N LYS A 10 -0.82 5.94 17.33
CA LYS A 10 0.47 5.32 16.98
C LYS A 10 0.36 4.61 15.64
N GLU A 11 1.25 4.88 14.69
CA GLU A 11 1.27 4.17 13.41
C GLU A 11 1.35 2.64 13.62
N ASN A 12 0.80 1.86 12.68
CA ASN A 12 0.75 0.39 12.77
C ASN A 12 0.15 -0.16 14.08
N SER A 13 -0.76 0.60 14.70
CA SER A 13 -1.62 0.10 15.78
C SER A 13 -3.01 -0.23 15.26
N ILE A 14 -3.76 -1.05 16.01
CA ILE A 14 -5.17 -1.32 15.75
C ILE A 14 -5.97 -0.02 15.71
N ASP A 15 -5.70 0.95 16.58
CA ASP A 15 -6.37 2.24 16.60
C ASP A 15 -6.10 3.05 15.33
N ALA A 16 -4.84 3.11 14.87
CA ALA A 16 -4.48 3.79 13.63
C ALA A 16 -5.12 3.13 12.41
N LEU A 17 -5.15 1.80 12.36
CA LEU A 17 -5.70 1.05 11.22
C LEU A 17 -7.23 1.12 11.18
N SER A 18 -7.88 1.03 12.34
CA SER A 18 -9.33 1.22 12.48
C SER A 18 -9.73 2.64 12.08
N TYR A 19 -8.99 3.66 12.57
CA TYR A 19 -9.22 5.04 12.16
C TYR A 19 -8.97 5.24 10.66
N GLY A 20 -7.90 4.68 10.12
CA GLY A 20 -7.54 4.81 8.71
C GLY A 20 -8.60 4.22 7.79
N ILE A 21 -9.06 2.99 8.06
CA ILE A 21 -10.00 2.28 7.18
C ILE A 21 -11.40 2.89 7.23
N GLU A 22 -11.81 3.42 8.39
CA GLU A 22 -13.06 4.17 8.55
C GLU A 22 -13.08 5.41 7.65
N ASN A 23 -11.95 6.11 7.59
CA ASN A 23 -11.92 7.48 7.08
C ASN A 23 -11.39 7.60 5.66
N SER A 24 -10.75 6.58 5.11
CA SER A 24 -10.11 6.63 3.80
C SER A 24 -10.55 5.49 2.88
N ASP A 25 -10.01 5.40 1.66
CA ASP A 25 -10.29 4.27 0.77
C ASP A 25 -9.64 2.96 1.24
N GLY A 26 -8.85 3.00 2.30
CA GLY A 26 -8.31 1.83 2.97
C GLY A 26 -6.97 2.12 3.63
N VAL A 27 -6.23 1.09 4.03
CA VAL A 27 -5.02 1.25 4.84
C VAL A 27 -3.86 0.46 4.30
N GLU A 28 -2.68 0.94 4.64
CA GLU A 28 -1.42 0.25 4.50
C GLU A 28 -0.94 -0.15 5.90
N MET A 29 -0.36 -1.34 6.02
CA MET A 29 0.19 -1.83 7.28
C MET A 29 1.41 -2.72 7.05
N ASP A 30 2.27 -2.76 8.06
CA ASP A 30 3.48 -3.56 8.07
C ASP A 30 3.32 -4.79 8.96
N LEU A 31 3.68 -5.96 8.43
CA LEU A 31 3.53 -7.25 9.11
C LEU A 31 4.88 -7.95 9.26
N ARG A 32 5.08 -8.55 10.45
CA ARG A 32 6.23 -9.39 10.81
C ARG A 32 5.75 -10.68 11.47
N LEU A 33 6.67 -11.63 11.62
CA LEU A 33 6.44 -12.89 12.34
C LEU A 33 7.24 -12.87 13.64
N SER A 34 6.62 -13.25 14.75
CA SER A 34 7.32 -13.45 16.03
C SER A 34 8.07 -14.80 16.07
N LEU A 35 8.83 -15.06 17.14
CA LEU A 35 9.50 -16.36 17.34
C LEU A 35 8.53 -17.53 17.44
N ASP A 36 7.38 -17.31 18.08
CA ASP A 36 6.30 -18.28 18.31
C ASP A 36 5.31 -18.37 17.13
N GLY A 37 5.57 -17.68 16.02
CA GLY A 37 4.80 -17.80 14.78
C GLY A 37 3.55 -16.90 14.71
N GLU A 38 3.40 -15.96 15.65
CA GLU A 38 2.33 -14.97 15.62
C GLU A 38 2.60 -13.88 14.57
N VAL A 39 1.54 -13.45 13.88
CA VAL A 39 1.62 -12.33 12.93
C VAL A 39 1.39 -11.03 13.68
N ILE A 40 2.42 -10.21 13.75
CA ILE A 40 2.38 -8.91 14.45
C ILE A 40 2.34 -7.76 13.44
N ILE A 41 1.76 -6.63 13.87
CA ILE A 41 1.72 -5.38 13.12
C ILE A 41 2.89 -4.51 13.58
N HIS A 42 3.97 -4.46 12.80
CA HIS A 42 5.18 -3.72 13.16
C HIS A 42 6.08 -3.39 11.97
N HIS A 43 6.50 -2.13 11.86
CA HIS A 43 7.36 -1.68 10.78
C HIS A 43 8.84 -2.03 11.00
N ASP A 44 9.39 -1.63 12.14
CA ASP A 44 10.83 -1.56 12.34
C ASP A 44 11.47 -2.92 12.57
N ALA A 45 12.75 -3.03 12.23
CA ALA A 45 13.52 -4.26 12.48
C ALA A 45 13.61 -4.61 13.96
N ARG A 46 13.42 -3.63 14.85
CA ARG A 46 13.47 -3.81 16.30
C ARG A 46 12.25 -3.18 16.94
N THR A 47 11.81 -3.71 18.06
CA THR A 47 10.85 -3.08 18.97
C THR A 47 11.53 -1.96 19.77
N GLN A 48 10.74 -1.18 20.53
CA GLN A 48 11.21 -0.01 21.28
C GLN A 48 12.24 -0.38 22.37
N ASP A 49 12.17 -1.58 22.91
CA ASP A 49 13.17 -2.16 23.84
C ASP A 49 14.45 -2.67 23.15
N GLY A 50 14.49 -2.63 21.81
CA GLY A 50 15.62 -3.06 20.99
C GLY A 50 15.58 -4.54 20.57
N SER A 51 14.56 -5.30 20.96
CA SER A 51 14.41 -6.72 20.60
C SER A 51 14.11 -6.91 19.11
N TYR A 52 14.54 -8.04 18.54
CA TYR A 52 14.16 -8.43 17.17
C TYR A 52 12.87 -9.24 17.24
N PRO A 53 11.77 -8.82 16.57
CA PRO A 53 10.51 -9.55 16.64
C PRO A 53 10.66 -11.02 16.27
N GLU A 54 11.48 -11.33 15.26
CA GLU A 54 11.63 -12.69 14.74
C GLU A 54 12.44 -13.62 15.67
N THR A 55 12.90 -13.12 16.83
CA THR A 55 13.58 -13.90 17.87
C THR A 55 12.96 -13.71 19.26
N THR A 56 11.79 -13.08 19.33
CA THR A 56 11.09 -12.76 20.59
C THR A 56 9.67 -13.31 20.51
N ASN A 57 9.19 -13.95 21.57
CA ASN A 57 7.80 -14.41 21.63
C ASN A 57 6.86 -13.22 21.74
N TYR A 58 5.62 -13.34 21.26
CA TYR A 58 4.66 -12.24 21.30
C TYR A 58 4.45 -11.71 22.74
N ASP A 59 4.33 -12.60 23.72
CA ASP A 59 4.09 -12.23 25.11
C ASP A 59 5.15 -11.29 25.70
N ASP A 60 6.39 -11.36 25.21
CA ASP A 60 7.51 -10.53 25.65
C ASP A 60 7.55 -9.15 24.96
N MET A 61 6.75 -8.93 23.91
CA MET A 61 6.71 -7.68 23.15
C MET A 61 5.31 -7.06 22.96
N LYS A 62 4.27 -7.65 23.56
CA LYS A 62 2.87 -7.21 23.43
C LYS A 62 2.56 -5.77 23.88
N GLU A 63 3.45 -5.15 24.66
CA GLU A 63 3.33 -3.72 25.02
C GLU A 63 3.73 -2.79 23.87
N HIS A 64 4.39 -3.33 22.84
CA HIS A 64 5.01 -2.59 21.75
C HIS A 64 4.32 -2.82 20.41
N VAL A 65 3.76 -4.01 20.20
CA VAL A 65 3.18 -4.47 18.93
C VAL A 65 1.78 -5.04 19.14
N ASP A 66 0.93 -4.87 18.13
CA ASP A 66 -0.41 -5.46 18.11
C ASP A 66 -0.42 -6.75 17.27
N LEU A 67 -1.35 -7.67 17.55
CA LEU A 67 -1.56 -8.85 16.71
C LEU A 67 -2.44 -8.52 15.50
N PHE A 68 -2.11 -9.13 14.37
CA PHE A 68 -2.97 -9.03 13.19
C PHE A 68 -4.32 -9.74 13.40
N SER A 69 -4.32 -10.87 14.13
CA SER A 69 -5.55 -11.58 14.52
C SER A 69 -6.50 -10.70 15.35
N ASP A 70 -5.96 -9.90 16.26
CA ASP A 70 -6.75 -8.96 17.07
C ASP A 70 -7.38 -7.86 16.19
N LEU A 71 -6.68 -7.39 15.15
CA LEU A 71 -7.27 -6.48 14.17
C LEU A 71 -8.41 -7.16 13.39
N LEU A 72 -8.22 -8.42 12.97
CA LEU A 72 -9.25 -9.18 12.26
C LEU A 72 -10.46 -9.52 13.13
N SER A 73 -10.33 -9.45 14.46
CA SER A 73 -11.45 -9.56 15.39
C SER A 73 -12.34 -8.30 15.44
N LYS A 74 -11.93 -7.20 14.80
CA LYS A 74 -12.71 -5.96 14.72
C LYS A 74 -13.70 -6.05 13.56
N ASP A 75 -14.94 -6.42 13.87
CA ASP A 75 -16.03 -6.56 12.87
C ASP A 75 -16.17 -5.34 11.96
N ASP A 76 -16.02 -4.14 12.51
CA ASP A 76 -16.11 -2.89 11.76
C ASP A 76 -14.98 -2.74 10.72
N PHE A 77 -13.75 -3.12 11.10
CA PHE A 77 -12.60 -3.13 10.18
C PHE A 77 -12.83 -4.15 9.05
N VAL A 78 -13.22 -5.38 9.42
CA VAL A 78 -13.46 -6.47 8.47
C VAL A 78 -14.62 -6.15 7.52
N THR A 79 -15.73 -5.62 8.03
CA THR A 79 -16.89 -5.24 7.22
C THR A 79 -16.50 -4.24 6.14
N LYS A 80 -15.73 -3.22 6.50
CA LYS A 80 -15.26 -2.22 5.55
C LYS A 80 -14.35 -2.84 4.49
N TRP A 81 -13.44 -3.70 4.89
CA TRP A 81 -12.51 -4.38 3.98
C TRP A 81 -13.22 -5.33 3.00
N VAL A 82 -14.17 -6.14 3.50
CA VAL A 82 -14.83 -7.19 2.73
C VAL A 82 -16.01 -6.65 1.93
N ASN A 83 -16.83 -5.79 2.52
CA ASN A 83 -18.15 -5.41 1.99
C ASN A 83 -18.23 -3.97 1.45
N GLU A 84 -17.28 -3.09 1.78
CA GLU A 84 -17.35 -1.68 1.40
C GLU A 84 -16.29 -1.23 0.38
N ALA A 85 -15.64 -2.18 -0.30
CA ALA A 85 -14.62 -1.92 -1.31
C ALA A 85 -13.41 -1.12 -0.82
N ARG A 86 -13.12 -1.16 0.49
CA ARG A 86 -11.83 -0.67 1.00
C ARG A 86 -10.70 -1.53 0.46
N PHE A 87 -9.52 -0.93 0.48
CA PHE A 87 -8.32 -1.57 -0.03
C PHE A 87 -7.22 -1.64 1.02
N VAL A 88 -6.68 -2.83 1.28
CA VAL A 88 -5.61 -3.04 2.26
C VAL A 88 -4.31 -3.43 1.57
N CYS A 89 -3.26 -2.65 1.81
CA CYS A 89 -1.89 -2.96 1.43
C CYS A 89 -1.18 -3.67 2.59
N LEU A 90 -0.74 -4.92 2.38
CA LEU A 90 -0.06 -5.74 3.39
C LEU A 90 1.44 -5.79 3.09
N GLU A 91 2.26 -4.99 3.80
CA GLU A 91 3.71 -5.05 3.70
C GLU A 91 4.28 -6.20 4.50
N LEU A 92 4.86 -7.19 3.83
CA LEU A 92 5.58 -8.27 4.51
C LEU A 92 7.03 -7.85 4.73
N LYS A 93 7.40 -7.62 5.98
CA LYS A 93 8.77 -7.25 6.34
C LYS A 93 9.65 -8.49 6.44
N ALA A 94 10.85 -8.35 5.92
CA ALA A 94 11.88 -9.37 6.08
C ALA A 94 12.67 -9.14 7.39
N PRO A 95 13.18 -10.22 8.00
CA PRO A 95 14.00 -10.15 9.20
C PRO A 95 15.29 -9.38 8.95
N HIS A 96 15.75 -8.71 9.99
CA HIS A 96 17.07 -8.10 10.00
C HIS A 96 18.16 -9.19 9.92
N PRO A 97 19.25 -9.04 9.14
CA PRO A 97 20.30 -10.06 9.08
C PRO A 97 20.86 -10.46 10.45
N SER A 98 21.10 -9.51 11.34
CA SER A 98 21.56 -9.80 12.70
C SER A 98 20.56 -10.51 13.62
N SER A 99 19.27 -10.62 13.27
CA SER A 99 18.36 -11.48 14.04
C SER A 99 18.61 -12.97 13.77
N GLY A 100 19.28 -13.30 12.66
CA GLY A 100 19.57 -14.69 12.28
C GLY A 100 18.36 -15.44 11.70
N ALA A 101 17.12 -15.06 12.04
CA ALA A 101 15.89 -15.71 11.61
C ALA A 101 15.77 -15.88 10.08
N GLY A 102 16.34 -14.95 9.32
CA GLY A 102 16.37 -14.98 7.87
C GLY A 102 17.57 -15.69 7.23
N GLY A 103 18.37 -16.45 7.97
CA GLY A 103 19.65 -17.01 7.49
C GLY A 103 20.82 -16.04 7.58
N GLY A 104 20.71 -15.05 8.47
CA GLY A 104 21.79 -14.09 8.70
C GLY A 104 22.10 -13.20 7.48
N TRP A 105 23.39 -12.88 7.32
CA TRP A 105 23.90 -12.11 6.17
C TRP A 105 23.95 -12.93 4.88
N LEU A 106 24.01 -14.26 4.97
CA LEU A 106 24.02 -15.17 3.83
C LEU A 106 22.61 -15.34 3.23
N ARG A 107 21.58 -15.23 4.07
CA ARG A 107 20.16 -15.32 3.68
C ARG A 107 19.85 -16.69 3.08
N GLY A 108 19.35 -16.73 1.84
CA GLY A 108 19.11 -17.99 1.12
C GLY A 108 17.79 -18.66 1.51
N LYS A 109 17.85 -19.98 1.74
CA LYS A 109 16.68 -20.84 2.01
C LYS A 109 15.91 -20.40 3.25
N GLU A 110 16.59 -20.00 4.32
CA GLU A 110 15.93 -19.57 5.56
C GLU A 110 15.11 -18.30 5.36
N MET A 111 15.62 -17.31 4.61
CA MET A 111 14.82 -16.14 4.21
C MET A 111 13.59 -16.54 3.39
N TYR A 112 13.74 -17.48 2.45
CA TYR A 112 12.61 -17.98 1.68
C TYR A 112 11.58 -18.67 2.57
N ASN A 113 12.01 -19.50 3.53
CA ASN A 113 11.13 -20.19 4.47
C ASN A 113 10.38 -19.19 5.35
N HIS A 114 11.10 -18.24 5.95
CA HIS A 114 10.51 -17.20 6.80
C HIS A 114 9.47 -16.36 6.05
N MET A 115 9.82 -15.85 4.86
CA MET A 115 8.86 -15.11 4.04
C MET A 115 7.70 -16.00 3.58
N SER A 116 7.93 -17.30 3.37
CA SER A 116 6.86 -18.26 3.02
C SER A 116 5.88 -18.43 4.17
N GLU A 117 6.38 -18.56 5.39
CA GLU A 117 5.60 -18.73 6.61
C GLU A 117 4.77 -17.47 6.88
N LEU A 118 5.40 -16.30 6.92
CA LEU A 118 4.68 -15.03 7.10
C LEU A 118 3.59 -14.84 6.03
N PHE A 119 3.92 -15.06 4.75
CA PHE A 119 2.94 -14.95 3.68
C PHE A 119 1.78 -15.94 3.87
N GLN A 120 2.09 -17.18 4.22
CA GLN A 120 1.08 -18.22 4.43
C GLN A 120 0.17 -17.89 5.61
N SER A 121 0.72 -17.49 6.75
CA SER A 121 -0.07 -17.14 7.94
C SER A 121 -1.02 -15.99 7.65
N VAL A 122 -0.52 -14.90 7.04
CA VAL A 122 -1.37 -13.76 6.68
C VAL A 122 -2.43 -14.16 5.66
N ARG A 123 -2.05 -14.92 4.63
CA ARG A 123 -2.99 -15.40 3.61
C ARG A 123 -4.11 -16.24 4.23
N ASP A 124 -3.75 -17.20 5.07
CA ASP A 124 -4.71 -18.14 5.64
C ASP A 124 -5.67 -17.40 6.59
N MET A 125 -5.19 -16.40 7.35
CA MET A 125 -6.03 -15.50 8.14
C MET A 125 -7.02 -14.69 7.27
N ILE A 126 -6.58 -14.03 6.19
CA ILE A 126 -7.49 -13.23 5.36
C ILE A 126 -8.43 -14.09 4.49
N LYS A 127 -8.06 -15.34 4.21
CA LYS A 127 -8.95 -16.32 3.56
C LYS A 127 -10.13 -16.68 4.47
N GLN A 128 -9.91 -16.80 5.78
CA GLN A 128 -10.96 -17.16 6.74
C GLN A 128 -12.05 -16.09 6.83
N ILE A 129 -11.70 -14.83 6.66
CA ILE A 129 -12.64 -13.70 6.63
C ILE A 129 -13.09 -13.33 5.20
N GLU A 130 -12.82 -14.20 4.22
CA GLU A 130 -13.30 -14.09 2.83
C GLU A 130 -12.96 -12.77 2.11
N VAL A 131 -11.76 -12.22 2.35
CA VAL A 131 -11.31 -10.98 1.71
C VAL A 131 -11.33 -11.11 0.16
N PRO A 132 -12.04 -10.22 -0.56
CA PRO A 132 -12.07 -10.25 -2.02
C PRO A 132 -10.68 -10.07 -2.65
N SER A 133 -10.43 -10.79 -3.75
CA SER A 133 -9.11 -10.78 -4.39
C SER A 133 -8.62 -9.39 -4.86
N ASN A 134 -9.51 -8.42 -5.13
CA ASN A 134 -9.17 -7.03 -5.54
C ASN A 134 -9.27 -5.99 -4.43
N SER A 135 -9.47 -6.38 -3.19
CA SER A 135 -9.38 -5.46 -2.05
C SER A 135 -8.03 -5.53 -1.34
N THR A 136 -7.08 -6.36 -1.81
CA THR A 136 -5.80 -6.56 -1.13
C THR A 136 -4.63 -6.82 -2.06
N VAL A 137 -3.47 -6.30 -1.68
CA VAL A 137 -2.17 -6.59 -2.28
C VAL A 137 -1.16 -6.98 -1.20
N PHE A 138 -0.38 -8.02 -1.48
CA PHE A 138 0.82 -8.33 -0.71
C PHE A 138 2.01 -7.64 -1.35
N TYR A 139 2.85 -6.98 -0.58
CA TYR A 139 4.09 -6.44 -1.14
C TYR A 139 5.23 -6.44 -0.15
N SER A 140 6.44 -6.34 -0.67
CA SER A 140 7.66 -6.32 0.13
C SER A 140 8.80 -5.70 -0.65
N PHE A 141 9.73 -5.06 0.05
CA PHE A 141 11.04 -4.71 -0.50
C PHE A 141 11.89 -5.96 -0.77
N ASP A 142 11.58 -7.09 -0.13
CA ASP A 142 12.34 -8.32 -0.31
C ASP A 142 11.94 -9.07 -1.59
N PRO A 143 12.91 -9.44 -2.46
CA PRO A 143 12.61 -10.12 -3.72
C PRO A 143 11.94 -11.48 -3.55
N TYR A 144 12.04 -12.12 -2.37
CA TYR A 144 11.43 -13.43 -2.14
C TYR A 144 9.90 -13.41 -2.16
N ILE A 145 9.25 -12.23 -2.04
CA ILE A 145 7.79 -12.13 -2.15
C ILE A 145 7.25 -12.77 -3.44
N THR A 146 7.97 -12.64 -4.56
CA THR A 146 7.55 -13.23 -5.84
C THR A 146 7.61 -14.76 -5.86
N PRO A 147 8.75 -15.43 -5.63
CA PRO A 147 8.78 -16.89 -5.61
C PRO A 147 7.92 -17.49 -4.49
N VAL A 148 7.71 -16.77 -3.38
CA VAL A 148 6.77 -17.17 -2.32
C VAL A 148 5.33 -17.12 -2.82
N ALA A 149 4.88 -15.99 -3.35
CA ALA A 149 3.51 -15.85 -3.86
C ALA A 149 3.21 -16.87 -4.99
N ASN A 150 4.18 -17.10 -5.89
CA ASN A 150 4.04 -18.08 -6.97
C ASN A 150 3.89 -19.52 -6.47
N ARG A 151 4.47 -19.88 -5.31
CA ARG A 151 4.35 -21.23 -4.73
C ARG A 151 2.92 -21.59 -4.36
N PHE A 152 2.12 -20.60 -3.98
CA PHE A 152 0.78 -20.82 -3.46
C PHE A 152 -0.31 -20.86 -4.55
N SER A 153 0.09 -20.98 -5.83
CA SER A 153 -0.71 -21.38 -7.01
C SER A 153 -2.00 -20.60 -7.34
N GLU A 154 -2.41 -19.65 -6.51
CA GLU A 154 -3.72 -18.97 -6.61
C GLU A 154 -3.63 -17.56 -7.22
N ASN A 155 -2.56 -17.23 -7.95
CA ASN A 155 -2.36 -15.89 -8.54
C ASN A 155 -2.56 -14.77 -7.50
N TYR A 156 -2.06 -14.99 -6.27
CA TYR A 156 -2.10 -13.95 -5.26
C TYR A 156 -1.43 -12.69 -5.77
N ARG A 157 -2.12 -11.58 -5.59
CA ARG A 157 -1.77 -10.32 -6.22
C ARG A 157 -0.68 -9.66 -5.40
N HIS A 158 0.56 -9.99 -5.72
CA HIS A 158 1.74 -9.41 -5.07
C HIS A 158 2.39 -8.32 -5.91
N ALA A 159 3.08 -7.41 -5.25
CA ALA A 159 3.96 -6.44 -5.90
C ALA A 159 5.31 -6.36 -5.18
N ARG A 160 6.34 -5.88 -5.88
CA ARG A 160 7.66 -5.63 -5.27
C ARG A 160 7.85 -4.15 -4.99
N LEU A 161 8.22 -3.79 -3.77
CA LEU A 161 8.64 -2.43 -3.46
C LEU A 161 10.08 -2.20 -3.96
N MET A 162 10.29 -1.08 -4.66
CA MET A 162 11.57 -0.74 -5.28
C MET A 162 11.87 0.77 -5.17
N PRO A 163 13.15 1.17 -5.01
CA PRO A 163 14.35 0.35 -4.90
C PRO A 163 14.36 -0.49 -3.61
N LYS A 164 15.11 -1.61 -3.58
CA LYS A 164 15.18 -2.45 -2.38
C LYS A 164 15.80 -1.64 -1.23
N LEU A 165 15.00 -1.33 -0.22
CA LEU A 165 15.50 -0.87 1.07
C LEU A 165 16.07 -2.07 1.82
N ARG A 166 17.26 -1.88 2.41
CA ARG A 166 17.92 -2.92 3.20
C ARG A 166 17.30 -2.92 4.60
N GLN A 167 17.22 -4.10 5.20
CA GLN A 167 16.66 -4.27 6.54
C GLN A 167 17.59 -3.76 7.66
N TRP A 168 18.74 -3.17 7.32
CA TRP A 168 19.80 -2.79 8.25
C TRP A 168 20.29 -1.37 7.97
N GLY A 169 20.87 -0.76 9.01
CA GLY A 169 21.30 0.64 9.00
C GLY A 169 20.13 1.62 9.16
N GLY A 170 20.46 2.84 9.57
CA GLY A 170 19.47 3.92 9.65
C GLY A 170 19.08 4.45 8.26
N TRP A 171 18.16 5.42 8.24
CA TRP A 171 17.61 6.02 7.01
C TRP A 171 18.67 6.44 5.99
N THR A 172 19.72 7.12 6.47
CA THR A 172 20.83 7.59 5.62
C THR A 172 21.56 6.45 4.94
N THR A 173 21.87 5.38 5.69
CA THR A 173 22.51 4.17 5.18
C THR A 173 21.62 3.43 4.20
N GLN A 174 20.33 3.24 4.52
CA GLN A 174 19.38 2.57 3.64
C GLN A 174 19.22 3.31 2.31
N ARG A 175 19.10 4.65 2.34
CA ARG A 175 19.05 5.48 1.13
C ARG A 175 20.33 5.38 0.31
N ALA A 176 21.50 5.45 0.94
CA ALA A 176 22.78 5.31 0.24
C ALA A 176 22.90 3.94 -0.45
N ALA A 177 22.49 2.85 0.22
CA ALA A 177 22.49 1.51 -0.35
C ALA A 177 21.45 1.35 -1.49
N ALA A 178 20.33 2.06 -1.43
CA ALA A 178 19.28 2.03 -2.44
C ALA A 178 19.58 2.92 -3.67
N LEU A 179 20.43 3.95 -3.52
CA LEU A 179 20.71 4.96 -4.54
C LEU A 179 21.19 4.38 -5.88
N PRO A 180 22.14 3.41 -5.94
CA PRO A 180 22.53 2.81 -7.22
C PRO A 180 21.35 2.16 -7.95
N SER A 181 20.49 1.43 -7.21
CA SER A 181 19.27 0.87 -7.76
C SER A 181 18.35 1.97 -8.28
N PHE A 182 18.09 3.00 -7.47
CA PHE A 182 17.25 4.13 -7.83
C PHE A 182 17.69 4.79 -9.15
N ILE A 183 18.98 5.07 -9.30
CA ILE A 183 19.57 5.65 -10.52
C ILE A 183 19.41 4.71 -11.72
N SER A 184 19.60 3.39 -11.53
CA SER A 184 19.53 2.43 -12.63
C SER A 184 18.10 2.11 -13.10
N THR A 185 17.07 2.34 -12.28
CA THR A 185 15.68 1.94 -12.55
C THR A 185 14.73 3.11 -12.76
N SER A 186 14.55 3.57 -14.00
CA SER A 186 13.50 4.54 -14.33
C SER A 186 12.08 3.97 -14.20
N VAL A 187 11.08 4.85 -14.08
CA VAL A 187 9.66 4.46 -13.95
C VAL A 187 9.20 3.47 -15.03
N PRO A 188 9.53 3.63 -16.33
CA PRO A 188 9.15 2.64 -17.33
C PRO A 188 9.78 1.26 -17.10
N ARG A 189 11.02 1.19 -16.59
CA ARG A 189 11.67 -0.09 -16.25
C ARG A 189 11.01 -0.73 -15.04
N LEU A 190 10.65 0.05 -14.03
CA LEU A 190 9.91 -0.44 -12.86
C LEU A 190 8.55 -1.01 -13.27
N LEU A 191 7.81 -0.28 -14.09
CA LEU A 191 6.52 -0.70 -14.61
C LEU A 191 6.62 -1.98 -15.46
N ASP A 192 7.57 -2.04 -16.39
CA ASP A 192 7.82 -3.23 -17.21
C ASP A 192 8.15 -4.44 -16.33
N LYS A 193 8.97 -4.24 -15.30
CA LYS A 193 9.30 -5.28 -14.33
C LYS A 193 8.08 -5.77 -13.55
N GLN A 194 7.23 -4.88 -13.02
CA GLN A 194 6.02 -5.30 -12.31
C GLN A 194 5.08 -6.09 -13.22
N ARG A 195 4.88 -5.63 -14.46
CA ARG A 195 4.06 -6.34 -15.45
C ARG A 195 4.61 -7.73 -15.77
N LYS A 196 5.93 -7.87 -15.95
CA LYS A 196 6.58 -9.18 -16.16
C LYS A 196 6.42 -10.12 -14.97
N LEU A 197 6.25 -9.58 -13.77
CA LEU A 197 5.97 -10.34 -12.55
C LEU A 197 4.48 -10.64 -12.35
N GLY A 198 3.60 -10.16 -13.23
CA GLY A 198 2.15 -10.29 -13.08
C GLY A 198 1.56 -9.44 -11.95
N ALA A 199 2.29 -8.45 -11.45
CA ALA A 199 1.82 -7.62 -10.33
C ALA A 199 0.59 -6.78 -10.73
N PRO A 200 -0.42 -6.65 -9.85
CA PRO A 200 -1.64 -5.92 -10.16
C PRO A 200 -1.43 -4.40 -10.22
N MET A 201 -0.34 -3.91 -9.63
CA MET A 201 -0.04 -2.50 -9.47
C MET A 201 1.46 -2.26 -9.38
N LEU A 202 1.85 -1.01 -9.61
CA LEU A 202 3.19 -0.51 -9.36
C LEU A 202 3.19 0.33 -8.07
N PRO A 203 3.74 -0.18 -6.98
CA PRO A 203 4.21 0.66 -5.91
C PRO A 203 5.32 1.57 -6.46
N LEU A 204 5.24 2.89 -6.26
CA LEU A 204 6.28 3.85 -6.68
C LEU A 204 6.63 4.90 -5.61
N ALA A 205 7.92 5.06 -5.32
CA ALA A 205 8.39 6.16 -4.48
C ALA A 205 8.15 7.53 -5.15
N LEU A 206 7.69 8.53 -4.39
CA LEU A 206 7.39 9.88 -4.89
C LEU A 206 8.59 10.56 -5.56
N ASP A 207 9.80 10.25 -5.10
CA ASP A 207 11.08 10.70 -5.67
C ASP A 207 11.21 10.42 -7.19
N TYR A 208 10.46 9.47 -7.75
CA TYR A 208 10.45 9.21 -9.19
C TYR A 208 9.56 10.17 -10.01
N LEU A 209 8.67 10.92 -9.37
CA LEU A 209 7.67 11.76 -10.04
C LEU A 209 7.77 13.24 -9.67
N HIS A 210 8.30 13.54 -8.49
CA HIS A 210 8.31 14.88 -7.91
C HIS A 210 9.69 15.28 -7.38
N GLY A 211 9.94 16.60 -7.28
CA GLY A 211 11.23 17.14 -6.87
C GLY A 211 12.32 17.03 -7.95
N TRP A 212 13.56 17.37 -7.56
CA TRP A 212 14.72 17.31 -8.45
C TRP A 212 15.26 15.87 -8.60
N THR A 213 15.00 15.00 -7.63
CA THR A 213 15.46 13.60 -7.60
C THR A 213 14.91 12.77 -8.76
N ARG A 214 13.74 13.13 -9.31
CA ARG A 214 13.15 12.45 -10.48
C ARG A 214 14.01 12.50 -11.75
N PHE A 215 14.98 13.41 -11.81
CA PHE A 215 15.91 13.54 -12.92
C PHE A 215 17.15 12.65 -12.79
N LEU A 216 17.36 12.01 -11.63
CA LEU A 216 18.49 11.12 -11.39
C LEU A 216 18.40 9.76 -12.11
N PRO A 217 17.23 9.09 -12.21
CA PRO A 217 17.16 7.80 -12.88
C PRO A 217 17.55 7.88 -14.35
N ILE A 218 18.43 6.99 -14.78
CA ILE A 218 18.88 6.88 -16.17
C ILE A 218 17.70 6.41 -17.02
N GLY A 219 17.26 7.25 -17.95
CA GLY A 219 16.20 6.93 -18.90
C GLY A 219 15.13 8.02 -18.93
N ALA A 220 13.88 7.61 -19.17
CA ALA A 220 12.79 8.57 -19.31
C ALA A 220 12.31 9.08 -17.94
N THR A 221 12.43 10.39 -17.73
CA THR A 221 11.83 11.09 -16.59
C THR A 221 10.32 11.19 -16.71
N MET A 222 9.63 10.88 -15.63
CA MET A 222 8.18 11.02 -15.49
C MET A 222 7.85 12.17 -14.53
N GLY A 223 6.59 12.60 -14.52
CA GLY A 223 6.14 13.63 -13.60
C GLY A 223 4.62 13.71 -13.55
N LEU A 224 4.14 14.61 -12.67
CA LEU A 224 2.73 14.75 -12.35
C LEU A 224 2.00 15.84 -13.16
N GLN A 225 2.68 16.50 -14.11
CA GLN A 225 2.12 17.62 -14.86
C GLN A 225 2.60 17.68 -16.31
N GLY A 226 1.82 18.37 -17.15
CA GLY A 226 2.16 18.69 -18.54
C GLY A 226 2.55 17.48 -19.39
N LYS A 227 3.55 17.66 -20.27
CA LYS A 227 4.05 16.60 -21.17
C LYS A 227 4.59 15.38 -20.42
N SER A 228 5.15 15.58 -19.23
CA SER A 228 5.68 14.47 -18.41
C SER A 228 4.58 13.53 -17.91
N LEU A 229 3.43 14.08 -17.50
CA LEU A 229 2.26 13.30 -17.12
C LEU A 229 1.62 12.62 -18.34
N GLN A 230 1.51 13.32 -19.47
CA GLN A 230 0.98 12.73 -20.71
C GLN A 230 1.81 11.51 -21.13
N LYS A 231 3.14 11.64 -21.11
CA LYS A 231 4.06 10.54 -21.37
C LYS A 231 3.89 9.41 -20.36
N PHE A 232 3.77 9.73 -19.08
CA PHE A 232 3.59 8.73 -18.03
C PHE A 232 2.28 7.95 -18.20
N ASN A 233 1.16 8.64 -18.43
CA ASN A 233 -0.15 8.03 -18.69
C ASN A 233 -0.13 7.16 -19.95
N HIS A 234 0.53 7.60 -21.03
CA HIS A 234 0.69 6.82 -22.25
C HIS A 234 1.45 5.50 -22.02
N ILE A 235 2.52 5.53 -21.22
CA ILE A 235 3.34 4.34 -20.92
C ILE A 235 2.59 3.39 -19.97
N ARG A 236 1.96 3.93 -18.93
CA ARG A 236 1.26 3.10 -17.93
C ARG A 236 -0.07 2.54 -18.42
N ARG A 237 -0.74 3.16 -19.40
CA ARG A 237 -1.98 2.65 -20.02
C ARG A 237 -3.06 2.25 -18.99
N GLY A 238 -3.15 3.02 -17.91
CA GLY A 238 -4.03 2.74 -16.77
C GLY A 238 -3.53 1.72 -15.75
N HIS A 239 -2.37 1.09 -15.95
CA HIS A 239 -1.78 0.22 -14.92
C HIS A 239 -1.73 0.98 -13.59
N PRO A 240 -2.28 0.42 -12.50
CA PRO A 240 -2.40 1.11 -11.23
C PRO A 240 -1.03 1.47 -10.67
N VAL A 241 -0.94 2.63 -10.04
CA VAL A 241 0.29 3.10 -9.40
C VAL A 241 -0.07 3.67 -8.04
N TYR A 242 0.57 3.16 -7.00
CA TYR A 242 0.39 3.58 -5.61
C TYR A 242 1.65 4.30 -5.17
N VAL A 243 1.53 5.58 -4.82
CA VAL A 243 2.68 6.44 -4.56
C VAL A 243 2.87 6.64 -3.06
N TRP A 244 4.09 6.40 -2.56
CA TRP A 244 4.49 6.68 -1.18
C TRP A 244 5.82 7.45 -1.14
N PRO A 245 6.13 8.16 -0.05
CA PRO A 245 5.15 8.85 0.78
C PRO A 245 4.27 9.79 -0.07
N SER A 246 3.05 10.09 0.38
CA SER A 246 2.19 11.11 -0.25
C SER A 246 1.85 12.20 0.77
N PRO A 247 2.67 13.27 0.83
CA PRO A 247 2.35 14.46 1.60
C PRO A 247 1.08 15.13 1.06
N ILE A 248 0.34 15.80 1.95
CA ILE A 248 -0.95 16.43 1.62
C ILE A 248 -0.87 17.41 0.45
N GLU A 249 0.26 18.10 0.26
CA GLU A 249 0.48 19.07 -0.81
C GLU A 249 0.54 18.41 -2.20
N ILE A 250 0.80 17.11 -2.25
CA ILE A 250 1.00 16.34 -3.48
C ILE A 250 -0.21 15.46 -3.82
N GLU A 251 -1.02 15.07 -2.83
CA GLU A 251 -2.24 14.26 -3.04
C GLU A 251 -3.12 14.74 -4.21
N PRO A 252 -3.47 16.04 -4.34
CA PRO A 252 -4.36 16.48 -5.43
C PRO A 252 -3.77 16.19 -6.81
N ARG A 253 -2.45 16.32 -6.94
CA ARG A 253 -1.74 16.08 -8.21
C ARG A 253 -1.71 14.60 -8.55
N LEU A 254 -1.54 13.73 -7.55
CA LEU A 254 -1.58 12.27 -7.72
C LEU A 254 -2.97 11.79 -8.11
N LEU A 255 -4.01 12.19 -7.36
CA LEU A 255 -5.39 11.80 -7.63
C LEU A 255 -5.88 12.33 -8.99
N LYS A 256 -5.55 13.57 -9.34
CA LYS A 256 -5.86 14.14 -10.67
C LYS A 256 -5.16 13.39 -11.80
N ALA A 257 -3.93 12.93 -11.58
CA ALA A 257 -3.18 12.10 -12.52
C ALA A 257 -3.75 10.68 -12.67
N GLY A 258 -4.66 10.27 -11.80
CA GLY A 258 -5.24 8.92 -11.77
C GLY A 258 -4.30 7.90 -11.14
N LEU A 259 -3.62 8.31 -10.06
CA LEU A 259 -2.73 7.50 -9.24
C LEU A 259 -3.31 7.42 -7.82
N SER A 260 -3.01 6.33 -7.11
CA SER A 260 -3.38 6.19 -5.70
C SER A 260 -2.31 6.78 -4.79
N CYS A 261 -2.74 7.34 -3.66
CA CYS A 261 -1.89 7.94 -2.65
C CYS A 261 -1.77 6.98 -1.46
N ILE A 262 -0.55 6.75 -0.97
CA ILE A 262 -0.29 6.23 0.39
C ILE A 262 0.05 7.45 1.24
N SER A 263 -0.97 8.02 1.89
CA SER A 263 -0.97 9.35 2.49
C SER A 263 -0.39 9.37 3.91
N ASP A 264 0.48 10.34 4.17
CA ASP A 264 1.19 10.47 5.46
C ASP A 264 0.38 11.19 6.55
N THR A 265 -0.85 11.62 6.26
CA THR A 265 -1.76 12.20 7.26
C THR A 265 -3.18 11.73 7.03
N MET A 266 -3.89 11.35 8.09
CA MET A 266 -5.32 11.04 8.04
C MET A 266 -6.20 12.08 8.74
N GLN A 267 -5.65 13.25 9.10
CA GLN A 267 -6.42 14.29 9.76
C GLN A 267 -7.59 14.77 8.88
N LYS A 268 -8.80 14.72 9.45
CA LYS A 268 -10.02 15.25 8.84
C LYS A 268 -10.03 16.78 8.84
N GLY A 269 -10.80 17.36 7.93
CA GLY A 269 -11.01 18.81 7.86
C GLY A 269 -9.83 19.61 7.33
N LEU A 270 -8.75 18.95 6.92
CA LEU A 270 -7.67 19.62 6.19
C LEU A 270 -8.16 20.04 4.80
N VAL A 271 -7.65 21.17 4.33
CA VAL A 271 -7.93 21.73 3.00
C VAL A 271 -6.64 21.70 2.20
N TYR A 272 -6.74 21.41 0.92
CA TYR A 272 -5.56 21.44 0.06
C TYR A 272 -5.01 22.85 -0.10
N SER A 273 -3.73 22.96 -0.45
CA SER A 273 -3.05 24.26 -0.61
C SER A 273 -3.67 25.16 -1.68
N ASP A 274 -4.45 24.59 -2.61
CA ASP A 274 -5.19 25.33 -3.65
C ASP A 274 -6.61 25.73 -3.21
N GLY A 275 -6.97 25.48 -1.95
CA GLY A 275 -8.28 25.80 -1.37
C GLY A 275 -9.36 24.74 -1.62
N SER A 276 -9.06 23.67 -2.37
CA SER A 276 -10.03 22.61 -2.61
C SER A 276 -10.21 21.69 -1.40
N GLU A 277 -11.43 21.19 -1.21
CA GLU A 277 -11.76 20.26 -0.13
C GLU A 277 -11.02 18.93 -0.29
N ARG A 278 -10.43 18.46 0.81
CA ARG A 278 -9.79 17.15 0.85
C ARG A 278 -10.83 16.05 0.96
N CYS A 279 -10.82 15.13 0.00
CA CYS A 279 -11.61 13.91 0.07
C CYS A 279 -10.69 12.76 0.46
N LEU A 280 -10.92 12.17 1.64
CA LEU A 280 -10.17 10.99 2.09
C LEU A 280 -10.64 9.69 1.42
N ARG A 281 -11.83 9.70 0.80
CA ARG A 281 -12.47 8.56 0.15
C ARG A 281 -12.75 8.77 -1.35
N PRO A 282 -11.80 9.23 -2.18
CA PRO A 282 -12.07 9.54 -3.58
C PRO A 282 -12.54 8.34 -4.41
N GLY A 283 -12.16 7.11 -4.04
CA GLY A 283 -12.60 5.88 -4.71
C GLY A 283 -13.94 5.35 -4.19
N THR A 284 -14.07 5.20 -2.88
CA THR A 284 -15.22 4.58 -2.18
C THR A 284 -16.36 5.55 -1.83
N MET A 285 -16.18 6.84 -2.11
CA MET A 285 -17.22 7.87 -2.08
C MET A 285 -17.19 8.65 -3.41
N PRO A 286 -17.53 8.02 -4.55
CA PRO A 286 -17.62 8.73 -5.83
C PRO A 286 -18.74 9.79 -5.81
N PHE A 287 -18.71 10.70 -6.78
CA PHE A 287 -19.83 11.61 -7.02
C PHE A 287 -20.93 10.92 -7.85
N VAL A 288 -22.14 10.91 -7.32
CA VAL A 288 -23.39 10.49 -7.97
C VAL A 288 -24.37 11.65 -7.82
N GLU A 289 -24.88 12.16 -8.94
CA GLU A 289 -25.81 13.32 -8.96
C GLU A 289 -25.30 14.57 -8.21
N ASN A 290 -23.97 14.78 -8.23
CA ASN A 290 -23.24 15.86 -7.53
C ASN A 290 -23.10 15.67 -6.01
N GLU A 291 -23.50 14.53 -5.46
CA GLU A 291 -23.30 14.18 -4.06
C GLU A 291 -22.32 13.02 -3.91
N ARG A 292 -21.61 12.98 -2.77
CA ARG A 292 -20.72 11.87 -2.42
C ARG A 292 -21.54 10.74 -1.82
N GLN A 293 -21.55 9.57 -2.45
CA GLN A 293 -22.31 8.41 -1.98
C GLN A 293 -21.39 7.21 -1.76
N PRO A 294 -21.62 6.38 -0.71
CA PRO A 294 -20.81 5.19 -0.48
C PRO A 294 -20.90 4.20 -1.65
N TRP A 295 -19.74 3.70 -2.09
CA TRP A 295 -19.65 2.77 -3.21
C TRP A 295 -20.52 1.51 -3.07
N HIS A 296 -20.67 1.00 -1.84
CA HIS A 296 -21.46 -0.20 -1.57
C HIS A 296 -22.97 0.07 -1.55
N GLU A 297 -23.40 1.33 -1.47
CA GLU A 297 -24.82 1.73 -1.42
C GLU A 297 -25.39 2.12 -2.79
N ILE A 298 -24.54 2.55 -3.74
CA ILE A 298 -24.98 2.92 -5.09
C ILE A 298 -25.39 1.68 -5.92
N SER A 299 -26.16 1.88 -6.99
CA SER A 299 -26.58 0.80 -7.87
C SER A 299 -25.44 0.27 -8.76
N ASP A 300 -25.59 -0.95 -9.27
CA ASP A 300 -24.65 -1.51 -10.25
C ASP A 300 -24.53 -0.66 -11.51
N SER A 301 -25.62 0.00 -11.92
CA SER A 301 -25.63 0.90 -13.06
C SER A 301 -24.75 2.14 -12.84
N GLU A 302 -24.75 2.69 -11.61
CA GLU A 302 -23.92 3.81 -11.22
C GLU A 302 -22.46 3.41 -11.10
N ARG A 303 -22.16 2.27 -10.46
CA ARG A 303 -20.81 1.69 -10.42
C ARG A 303 -20.24 1.53 -11.82
N ALA A 304 -21.00 0.94 -12.74
CA ALA A 304 -20.59 0.76 -14.12
C ALA A 304 -20.33 2.09 -14.83
N LYS A 305 -21.21 3.09 -14.65
CA LYS A 305 -21.04 4.44 -15.19
C LYS A 305 -19.76 5.10 -14.67
N ILE A 306 -19.48 5.00 -13.37
CA ILE A 306 -18.27 5.54 -12.73
C ILE A 306 -17.02 4.88 -13.30
N VAL A 307 -16.99 3.55 -13.36
CA VAL A 307 -15.85 2.77 -13.89
C VAL A 307 -15.56 3.14 -15.35
N LEU A 308 -16.59 3.19 -16.20
CA LEU A 308 -16.43 3.51 -17.62
C LEU A 308 -16.04 4.97 -17.86
N THR A 309 -16.53 5.89 -17.03
CA THR A 309 -16.12 7.31 -17.07
C THR A 309 -14.67 7.47 -16.64
N SER A 310 -14.26 6.78 -15.57
CA SER A 310 -12.88 6.74 -15.06
C SER A 310 -11.92 6.14 -16.09
N LYS A 311 -12.29 5.02 -16.72
CA LYS A 311 -11.56 4.42 -17.84
C LYS A 311 -11.30 5.44 -18.95
N LYS A 312 -12.31 6.20 -19.36
CA LYS A 312 -12.17 7.24 -20.39
C LYS A 312 -11.27 8.37 -19.91
N LYS A 313 -11.48 8.86 -18.68
CA LYS A 313 -10.75 9.99 -18.08
C LYS A 313 -9.24 9.73 -18.01
N TRP A 314 -8.84 8.52 -17.60
CA TRP A 314 -7.44 8.16 -17.36
C TRP A 314 -6.84 7.21 -18.40
N GLY A 315 -7.59 6.88 -19.45
CA GLY A 315 -7.10 6.10 -20.60
C GLY A 315 -6.70 4.67 -20.22
N TRP A 316 -7.52 3.99 -19.42
CA TRP A 316 -7.21 2.61 -19.01
C TRP A 316 -7.31 1.66 -20.20
N SER A 317 -6.35 0.74 -20.33
CA SER A 317 -6.31 -0.22 -21.44
C SER A 317 -7.17 -1.46 -21.20
N SER A 318 -7.37 -1.87 -19.94
CA SER A 318 -8.16 -3.04 -19.52
C SER A 318 -9.55 -3.07 -20.13
N GLY A 319 -10.07 -4.24 -20.47
CA GLY A 319 -11.36 -4.40 -21.17
C GLY A 319 -12.53 -3.83 -20.38
N LYS A 320 -13.62 -3.42 -21.05
CA LYS A 320 -14.83 -2.99 -20.32
C LYS A 320 -15.37 -4.13 -19.45
N ASP A 321 -15.51 -5.31 -20.04
CA ASP A 321 -16.07 -6.49 -19.36
C ASP A 321 -15.15 -6.98 -18.25
N GLU A 322 -13.83 -6.88 -18.42
CA GLU A 322 -12.83 -7.16 -17.39
C GLU A 322 -13.01 -6.23 -16.18
N LEU A 323 -13.11 -4.92 -16.41
CA LEU A 323 -13.29 -3.95 -15.33
C LEU A 323 -14.63 -4.13 -14.61
N LEU A 324 -15.71 -4.35 -15.36
CA LEU A 324 -17.04 -4.57 -14.78
C LEU A 324 -17.12 -5.91 -14.05
N GLY A 325 -16.41 -6.96 -14.51
CA GLY A 325 -16.31 -8.24 -13.82
C GLY A 325 -15.56 -8.18 -12.49
N LEU A 326 -14.75 -7.13 -12.26
CA LEU A 326 -14.09 -6.86 -10.97
C LEU A 326 -14.93 -5.96 -10.04
N THR A 327 -16.08 -5.47 -10.52
CA THR A 327 -16.88 -4.45 -9.85
C THR A 327 -18.08 -5.11 -9.14
N SER A 328 -18.24 -4.84 -7.84
CA SER A 328 -19.40 -5.23 -7.04
C SER A 328 -19.63 -4.20 -5.94
N SER A 329 -20.59 -4.41 -5.04
CA SER A 329 -20.72 -3.58 -3.84
C SER A 329 -19.47 -3.60 -2.97
N GLY A 330 -18.82 -4.75 -2.83
CA GLY A 330 -17.61 -4.93 -2.01
C GLY A 330 -16.30 -4.76 -2.76
N THR A 331 -16.31 -4.51 -4.08
CA THR A 331 -15.08 -4.49 -4.88
C THR A 331 -15.05 -3.43 -5.98
N MET A 332 -13.85 -2.95 -6.28
CA MET A 332 -13.55 -2.00 -7.35
C MET A 332 -12.39 -2.48 -8.23
N PRO A 333 -12.30 -2.02 -9.49
CA PRO A 333 -11.12 -2.24 -10.31
C PRO A 333 -9.85 -1.68 -9.66
N TRP A 334 -8.71 -2.29 -9.96
CA TRP A 334 -7.42 -1.87 -9.41
C TRP A 334 -7.03 -0.46 -9.83
N GLU A 335 -7.45 -0.05 -11.02
CA GLU A 335 -7.12 1.21 -11.67
C GLU A 335 -7.80 2.42 -11.03
N MET A 336 -8.85 2.20 -10.23
CA MET A 336 -9.52 3.27 -9.50
C MET A 336 -8.51 3.98 -8.57
N PRO A 337 -8.33 5.31 -8.68
CA PRO A 337 -7.48 6.04 -7.75
C PRO A 337 -8.06 5.99 -6.34
N ARG A 338 -7.19 5.73 -5.37
CA ARG A 338 -7.54 5.62 -3.94
C ARG A 338 -6.66 6.52 -3.09
N LEU A 339 -7.19 6.97 -1.96
CA LEU A 339 -6.38 7.53 -0.89
C LEU A 339 -6.32 6.52 0.25
N ILE A 340 -5.12 6.00 0.50
CA ILE A 340 -4.83 4.96 1.49
C ILE A 340 -4.09 5.58 2.67
N GLY A 341 -4.49 5.25 3.90
CA GLY A 341 -3.77 5.65 5.11
C GLY A 341 -2.44 4.89 5.25
N HIS A 342 -1.31 5.60 5.17
CA HIS A 342 0.02 5.02 5.39
C HIS A 342 0.15 4.54 6.83
N ARG A 343 0.46 3.26 7.08
CA ARG A 343 0.49 2.67 8.43
C ARG A 343 -0.78 2.97 9.25
N GLY A 344 -1.93 3.04 8.58
CA GLY A 344 -3.23 3.42 9.14
C GLY A 344 -3.49 4.93 9.18
N ALA A 345 -2.74 5.68 10.00
CA ALA A 345 -3.05 7.09 10.31
C ALA A 345 -2.04 8.11 9.74
N GLY A 346 -1.06 7.64 8.97
CA GLY A 346 0.06 8.42 8.46
C GLY A 346 1.38 8.04 9.11
N LYS A 347 2.51 8.29 8.43
CA LYS A 347 3.85 8.03 8.95
C LYS A 347 4.25 9.05 10.04
N ASP A 348 4.90 8.58 11.09
CA ASP A 348 5.55 9.45 12.09
C ASP A 348 6.91 9.96 11.58
N PRO A 349 7.30 11.23 11.85
CA PRO A 349 8.57 11.76 11.36
C PRO A 349 9.81 11.01 11.86
N GLU A 350 9.71 10.33 13.00
CA GLU A 350 10.82 9.65 13.69
C GLU A 350 10.97 8.17 13.29
N THR A 351 10.00 7.60 12.59
CA THR A 351 10.04 6.20 12.16
C THR A 351 10.74 6.07 10.80
N LEU A 352 11.47 4.96 10.60
CA LEU A 352 12.27 4.75 9.38
C LEU A 352 11.39 4.57 8.13
#